data_AF-A0A6L8I0U5-F1
#
_entry.id   AF-A0A6L8I0U5-F1
#
_cell.length_a   1.000
_cell.length_b   1.000
_cell.length_c   1.000
_cell.angle_alpha   90.00
_cell.angle_beta   90.00
_cell.angle_gamma   90.00
#
_symmetry.space_group_name_H-M   'P 1'
#
loop_
_entity.id
_entity.type
_entity.pdbx_description
1 polymer ?
#
loop_
_entity_poly.entity_id
_entity_poly.type
_entity_poly.pdbx_seq_one_letter_code
_entity_poly.pdbx_strand_id
1 'polypeptide(L)'
;MKVTCLNGWGGKLWEHLMSYLSEEAPDVLCLQEVVHSPATDKDWLTYRDGDHVLPQRANFFRDVCQVLPDHVATFCPAAQGVLWAQ
;
A
#
# COMPACT_ATOMS: atom_id res chain seq x y z
N MET A 1 -18.04 -15.47 -1.56
CA MET A 1 -17.23 -14.70 -2.52
C MET A 1 -17.49 -13.21 -2.34
N LYS A 2 -16.60 -12.53 -1.64
CA LYS A 2 -16.58 -11.09 -1.39
C LYS A 2 -15.42 -10.47 -2.16
N VAL A 3 -15.74 -9.44 -2.96
CA VAL A 3 -14.77 -8.67 -3.73
C VAL A 3 -14.75 -7.25 -3.19
N THR A 4 -13.56 -6.78 -2.81
CA THR A 4 -13.35 -5.44 -2.26
C THR A 4 -12.42 -4.66 -3.17
N CYS A 5 -12.83 -3.46 -3.57
CA CYS A 5 -12.01 -2.53 -4.36
C CYS A 5 -11.79 -1.25 -3.55
N LEU A 6 -10.53 -0.89 -3.30
CA LEU A 6 -10.16 0.27 -2.50
C LEU A 6 -9.01 1.03 -3.14
N ASN A 7 -8.99 2.34 -2.95
CA ASN A 7 -7.80 3.15 -3.16
C ASN A 7 -7.05 3.26 -1.82
N GLY A 8 -5.79 2.82 -1.80
CA GLY A 8 -4.96 2.82 -0.59
C GLY A 8 -4.29 4.16 -0.29
N TRP A 9 -4.36 5.12 -1.21
CA TRP A 9 -3.84 6.49 -1.09
C TRP A 9 -2.40 6.55 -0.56
N GLY A 10 -1.52 5.72 -1.11
CA GLY A 10 -0.13 5.64 -0.67
C GLY A 10 0.06 5.13 0.75
N GLY A 11 -0.97 4.57 1.38
CA GLY A 11 -0.98 4.14 2.77
C GLY A 11 -1.31 5.25 3.76
N LYS A 12 -1.85 6.42 3.35
CA LYS A 12 -2.17 7.53 4.26
C LYS A 12 -2.98 7.13 5.51
N LEU A 13 -3.88 6.14 5.38
CA LEU A 13 -4.68 5.58 6.48
C LEU A 13 -4.24 4.16 6.86
N TRP A 14 -2.94 3.85 6.74
CA TRP A 14 -2.38 2.51 6.86
C TRP A 14 -2.92 1.72 8.06
N GLU A 15 -2.88 2.27 9.28
CA GLU A 15 -3.34 1.56 10.49
C GLU A 15 -4.80 1.10 10.41
N HIS A 16 -5.68 2.01 9.97
CA HIS A 16 -7.12 1.74 9.87
C HIS A 16 -7.39 0.74 8.76
N LEU A 17 -6.68 0.85 7.64
CA LEU A 17 -6.83 -0.06 6.52
C LEU A 17 -6.33 -1.47 6.87
N MET A 18 -5.22 -1.61 7.60
CA MET A 18 -4.72 -2.93 8.02
C MET A 18 -5.74 -3.62 8.95
N SER A 19 -6.32 -2.91 9.92
CA SER A 19 -7.40 -3.45 10.78
C SER A 19 -8.60 -3.89 9.95
N TYR A 20 -9.06 -2.99 9.06
CA TYR A 20 -10.21 -3.27 8.20
C TYR A 20 -9.99 -4.50 7.31
N LEU A 21 -8.83 -4.64 6.67
CA LEU A 21 -8.52 -5.79 5.81
C LEU A 21 -8.43 -7.09 6.61
N SER A 22 -7.88 -7.05 7.83
CA SER A 22 -7.80 -8.22 8.72
C SER A 22 -9.19 -8.68 9.18
N GLU A 23 -10.08 -7.74 9.47
CA GLU A 23 -11.45 -8.03 9.95
C GLU A 23 -12.36 -8.47 8.81
N GLU A 24 -12.30 -7.79 7.67
CA GLU A 24 -13.13 -8.10 6.53
C GLU A 24 -12.67 -9.36 5.80
N ALA A 25 -11.36 -9.59 5.63
CA ALA A 25 -10.81 -10.76 4.93
C ALA A 25 -11.53 -11.06 3.59
N PRO A 26 -11.48 -10.15 2.59
CA PRO A 26 -12.15 -10.37 1.31
C PRO A 26 -11.56 -11.55 0.54
N ASP A 27 -12.38 -12.29 -0.20
CA ASP A 27 -11.89 -13.39 -1.07
C ASP A 27 -11.03 -12.84 -2.23
N VAL A 28 -11.36 -11.64 -2.73
CA VAL A 28 -10.59 -10.91 -3.76
C VAL A 28 -10.44 -9.45 -3.36
N LEU A 29 -9.20 -8.95 -3.37
CA LEU A 29 -8.88 -7.55 -3.10
C LEU A 29 -8.24 -6.88 -4.33
N CYS A 30 -8.84 -5.78 -4.78
CA CYS A 30 -8.25 -4.88 -5.78
C CYS A 30 -7.85 -3.58 -5.08
N LEU A 31 -6.55 -3.36 -4.87
CA LEU A 31 -6.03 -2.18 -4.16
C LEU A 31 -5.23 -1.28 -5.12
N GLN A 32 -5.57 0.00 -5.19
CA GLN A 32 -4.88 1.02 -6.00
C GLN A 32 -3.98 1.92 -5.15
N GLU A 33 -3.08 2.65 -5.79
CA GLU A 33 -2.11 3.55 -5.13
C GLU A 33 -1.28 2.84 -4.04
N VAL A 34 -0.84 1.62 -4.36
CA VAL A 34 0.03 0.81 -3.50
C VAL A 34 1.49 1.12 -3.84
N VAL A 35 2.29 1.36 -2.81
CA VAL A 35 3.74 1.58 -2.95
C VAL A 35 4.49 0.29 -2.65
N HIS A 36 5.49 0.01 -3.49
CA HIS A 36 6.36 -1.15 -3.35
C HIS A 36 7.82 -0.73 -3.60
N SER A 37 8.54 -0.44 -2.53
CA SER A 37 9.95 -0.03 -2.53
C SER A 37 10.82 -1.02 -1.74
N PRO A 38 10.97 -2.28 -2.20
CA PRO A 38 11.56 -3.37 -1.42
C PRO A 38 13.04 -3.15 -1.06
N ALA A 39 13.74 -2.26 -1.76
CA ALA A 39 15.13 -1.92 -1.48
C ALA A 39 15.32 -1.03 -0.24
N THR A 40 14.26 -0.39 0.27
CA THR A 40 14.35 0.45 1.47
C THR A 40 13.93 -0.30 2.73
N ASP A 41 14.60 0.00 3.84
CA ASP A 41 14.26 -0.42 5.19
C ASP A 41 13.32 0.56 5.91
N LYS A 42 13.07 1.73 5.30
CA LYS A 42 12.20 2.75 5.89
C LYS A 42 10.74 2.33 5.82
N ASP A 43 10.00 2.68 6.87
CA ASP A 43 8.56 2.50 6.95
C ASP A 43 7.80 3.48 6.04
N TRP A 44 8.26 4.73 6.02
CA TRP A 44 7.65 5.83 5.29
C TRP A 44 8.68 6.53 4.41
N LEU A 45 8.22 6.93 3.23
CA LEU A 45 8.92 7.79 2.31
C LEU A 45 8.06 9.02 2.03
N THR A 46 8.65 10.01 1.37
CA THR A 46 7.97 11.25 0.98
C THR A 46 7.81 11.27 -0.52
N TYR A 47 6.58 11.46 -1.00
CA TYR A 47 6.28 11.87 -2.37
C TYR A 47 6.33 13.40 -2.45
N ARG A 48 6.89 13.92 -3.54
CA ARG A 48 6.98 15.38 -3.80
C ARG A 48 6.59 15.66 -5.24
N ASP A 49 5.64 16.57 -5.43
CA ASP A 49 5.16 17.03 -6.74
C ASP A 49 4.66 18.46 -6.67
N GLY A 50 5.51 19.41 -7.09
CA GLY A 50 5.30 20.83 -6.84
C GLY A 50 5.14 21.12 -5.34
N ASP A 51 4.02 21.74 -4.98
CA ASP A 51 3.67 22.03 -3.58
C ASP A 51 3.10 20.83 -2.82
N HIS A 52 2.86 19.69 -3.49
CA HIS A 52 2.35 18.49 -2.84
C HIS A 52 3.48 17.69 -2.20
N VAL A 53 3.45 17.59 -0.88
CA VAL A 53 4.36 16.74 -0.09
C VAL A 53 3.51 15.77 0.73
N LEU A 54 3.56 14.49 0.38
CA LEU A 54 2.69 13.46 0.96
C LEU A 54 3.50 12.29 1.50
N PRO A 55 3.16 11.74 2.70
CA PRO A 55 3.76 10.52 3.18
C PRO A 55 3.29 9.32 2.33
N GLN A 56 4.19 8.36 2.12
CA GLN A 56 3.98 7.14 1.36
C GLN A 56 4.50 5.95 2.17
N ARG A 57 3.65 4.95 2.44
CA ARG A 57 4.04 3.73 3.15
C ARG A 57 4.94 2.90 2.25
N ALA A 58 6.23 2.85 2.54
CA ALA A 58 7.26 2.45 1.58
C ALA A 58 7.08 1.04 1.00
N ASN A 59 6.63 0.12 1.84
CA ASN A 59 6.41 -1.28 1.49
C ASN A 59 4.96 -1.69 1.77
N PHE A 60 4.02 -0.82 1.41
CA PHE A 60 2.59 -1.03 1.60
C PHE A 60 2.10 -2.36 1.02
N PHE A 61 2.59 -2.77 -0.16
CA PHE A 61 2.28 -4.08 -0.74
C PHE A 61 2.65 -5.25 0.20
N ARG A 62 3.84 -5.21 0.80
CA ARG A 62 4.31 -6.24 1.74
C ARG A 62 3.41 -6.28 2.97
N ASP A 63 3.06 -5.11 3.51
CA ASP A 63 2.25 -5.02 4.71
C ASP A 63 0.83 -5.61 4.48
N VAL A 64 0.23 -5.38 3.31
CA VAL A 64 -1.04 -6.03 2.92
C VAL A 64 -0.89 -7.55 2.85
N CYS A 65 0.20 -8.06 2.25
CA CYS A 65 0.47 -9.50 2.19
C CYS A 65 0.65 -10.12 3.58
N GLN A 66 1.16 -9.37 4.56
CA GLN A 66 1.28 -9.84 5.94
C GLN A 66 -0.08 -9.93 6.65
N VAL A 67 -1.01 -9.01 6.35
CA VAL A 67 -2.37 -9.02 6.90
C VAL A 67 -3.23 -10.12 6.27
N LEU A 68 -3.01 -10.43 5.00
CA LEU A 68 -3.74 -11.45 4.24
C LEU A 68 -2.79 -12.56 3.77
N PRO A 69 -2.24 -13.39 4.68
CA PRO A 69 -1.16 -14.33 4.37
C PRO A 69 -1.58 -15.49 3.47
N ASP A 70 -2.88 -15.80 3.41
CA ASP A 70 -3.42 -16.90 2.61
C ASP A 70 -3.77 -16.49 1.17
N HIS A 71 -3.56 -15.20 0.82
CA HIS A 71 -3.80 -14.68 -0.53
C HIS A 71 -2.56 -14.81 -1.41
N VAL A 72 -2.78 -15.12 -2.69
CA VAL A 72 -1.75 -14.99 -3.72
C VAL A 72 -1.78 -13.57 -4.26
N ALA A 73 -0.80 -12.76 -3.88
CA ALA A 73 -0.72 -11.35 -4.27
C ALA A 73 0.06 -11.17 -5.58
N THR A 74 -0.38 -10.21 -6.41
CA THR A 74 0.38 -9.74 -7.59
C THR A 74 0.44 -8.22 -7.57
N PHE A 75 1.65 -7.67 -7.74
CA PHE A 75 1.85 -6.23 -7.86
C PHE A 75 2.01 -5.84 -9.34
N CYS A 76 1.12 -4.97 -9.81
CA CYS A 76 1.11 -4.49 -11.19
C CYS A 76 1.45 -2.99 -11.20
N PRO A 77 2.72 -2.59 -11.40
CA PRO A 77 3.13 -1.19 -11.36
C PRO A 77 2.49 -0.41 -12.52
N ALA A 78 1.80 0.69 -12.20
CA ALA A 78 1.24 1.62 -13.18
C ALA A 78 2.11 2.87 -13.39
N ALA A 79 2.93 3.23 -12.38
CA ALA A 79 3.85 4.36 -12.42
C ALA A 79 5.08 4.08 -11.56
N GLN A 80 6.16 4.81 -11.84
CA GLN A 80 7.39 4.80 -11.06
C GLN A 80 7.91 6.23 -10.89
N GLY A 81 8.62 6.49 -9.80
CA GLY A 81 9.17 7.81 -9.50
C GLY A 81 10.06 7.76 -8.28
N VAL A 82 10.73 8.88 -8.00
CA VAL A 82 11.58 9.00 -6.80
C VAL A 82 10.68 9.25 -5.60
N LEU A 83 10.91 8.49 -4.55
CA LEU A 83 10.41 8.77 -3.20
C LEU A 83 11.63 9.05 -2.31
N TRP A 84 11.53 10.09 -1.48
CA TRP A 84 12.64 10.53 -0.65
C TRP A 84 12.52 9.95 0.75
N ALA A 85 13.64 9.51 1.33
CA ALA A 85 13.70 9.33 2.77
C ALA A 85 13.38 10.67 3.47
N GLN A 86 12.70 10.59 4.62
CA GLN A 86 12.56 11.74 5.51
C GLN A 86 13.93 12.17 6.05
#